data_AF-A0A4R1Z3E9-F1
#
_entry.id   AF-A0A4R1Z3E9-F1
#
_cell.length_a   1.000
_cell.length_b   1.000
_cell.length_c   1.000
_cell.angle_alpha   90.00
_cell.angle_beta   90.00
_cell.angle_gamma   90.00
#
_symmetry.space_group_name_H-M   'P 1'
#
loop_
_entity.id
_entity.type
_entity.pdbx_description
1 polymer ?
#
loop_
_entity_poly.entity_id
_entity_poly.type
_entity_poly.pdbx_seq_one_letter_code
_entity_poly.pdbx_strand_id
1 'polypeptide(L)'
;MERLKKMPVHTRLFCRGAAYYHCAVLPQDMADTNGKAEETFSLRTRDEAEAVRRVRVATLEVDRKFDDCRLRLAHRQGPMLRVLTPDRSVANPMI
;
A
#
# COMPACT_ATOMS: atom_id res chain seq x y z
N MET A 1 6.87 -26.93 10.89
CA MET A 1 6.92 -25.62 10.19
C MET A 1 6.51 -24.55 11.18
N GLU A 2 7.44 -23.70 11.62
CA GLU A 2 7.12 -22.62 12.57
C GLU A 2 6.21 -21.58 11.91
N ARG A 3 5.17 -21.12 12.62
CA ARG A 3 4.20 -20.15 12.08
C ARG A 3 4.76 -18.73 12.20
N LEU A 4 4.29 -17.85 11.31
CA LEU A 4 4.63 -16.43 11.34
C LEU A 4 3.90 -15.76 12.52
N LYS A 5 4.64 -15.16 13.46
CA LYS A 5 4.09 -14.47 14.63
C LYS A 5 4.21 -12.96 14.46
N LYS A 6 3.11 -12.23 14.67
CA LYS A 6 3.10 -10.76 14.62
C LYS A 6 3.83 -10.20 15.83
N MET A 7 4.74 -9.24 15.61
CA MET A 7 5.45 -8.56 16.68
C MET A 7 4.68 -7.32 17.13
N PRO A 8 4.52 -7.08 18.44
CA PRO A 8 3.76 -5.92 18.96
C PRO A 8 4.45 -4.59 18.67
N VAL A 9 5.77 -4.58 18.48
CA VAL A 9 6.57 -3.36 18.26
C VAL A 9 6.26 -2.66 16.93
N HIS A 10 5.76 -3.38 15.93
CA HIS A 10 5.44 -2.79 14.63
C HIS A 10 4.40 -3.63 13.87
N THR A 11 3.36 -2.98 13.35
CA THR A 11 2.21 -3.63 12.69
C THR A 11 2.60 -4.51 11.50
N ARG A 12 3.65 -4.12 10.77
CA ARG A 12 4.17 -4.85 9.59
C ARG A 12 5.39 -5.75 9.90
N LEU A 13 5.73 -5.95 11.18
CA LEU A 13 6.85 -6.79 11.60
C LEU A 13 6.35 -8.15 12.10
N PHE A 14 6.98 -9.19 11.59
CA PHE A 14 6.69 -10.57 11.94
C PHE A 14 7.97 -11.35 12.23
N CYS A 15 7.89 -12.40 13.04
CA CYS A 15 8.99 -13.32 13.28
C CYS A 15 8.60 -14.77 12.97
N ARG A 16 9.59 -15.56 12.57
CA ARG A 16 9.49 -17.01 12.38
C ARG A 16 10.78 -17.63 12.89
N GLY A 17 10.70 -18.29 14.04
CA GLY A 17 11.88 -18.70 14.78
C GLY A 17 12.74 -17.50 15.12
N ALA A 18 14.01 -17.55 14.74
CA ALA A 18 14.96 -16.45 14.97
C ALA A 18 14.96 -15.38 13.86
N ALA A 19 14.21 -15.54 12.77
CA ALA A 19 14.27 -14.61 11.63
C ALA A 19 13.09 -13.64 11.62
N TYR A 20 13.38 -12.38 11.29
CA TYR A 20 12.37 -11.33 11.14
C TYR A 20 11.96 -11.12 9.67
N TYR A 21 10.69 -10.79 9.47
CA TYR A 21 10.02 -10.62 8.20
C TYR A 21 9.19 -9.34 8.21
N HIS A 22 9.15 -8.68 7.06
CA HIS A 22 8.21 -7.62 6.76
C HIS A 22 7.02 -8.21 6.01
N CYS A 23 5.80 -7.89 6.44
CA CYS A 23 4.59 -8.19 5.69
C CYS A 23 3.79 -6.91 5.47
N ALA A 24 3.59 -6.55 4.21
CA ALA A 24 2.72 -5.45 3.81
C ALA A 24 1.56 -5.99 2.98
N VAL A 25 0.35 -5.61 3.38
CA VAL A 25 -0.86 -5.81 2.57
C VAL A 25 -0.84 -4.74 1.49
N LEU A 26 -0.92 -5.15 0.23
CA LEU A 26 -1.09 -4.22 -0.89
C LEU A 26 -2.53 -3.71 -0.92
N PRO A 27 -2.78 -2.42 -1.18
CA PRO A 27 -4.11 -1.92 -1.49
C PRO A 27 -4.72 -2.69 -2.67
N GLN A 28 -6.04 -2.89 -2.65
CA GLN A 28 -6.75 -3.67 -3.67
C GLN A 28 -6.52 -3.13 -5.09
N ASP A 29 -6.48 -1.80 -5.22
CA ASP A 29 -6.19 -1.10 -6.48
C ASP A 29 -4.83 -1.49 -7.10
N MET A 30 -3.88 -1.97 -6.28
CA MET A 30 -2.56 -2.45 -6.73
C MET A 30 -2.47 -3.96 -6.83
N ALA A 31 -3.27 -4.69 -6.05
CA ALA A 31 -3.36 -6.13 -6.16
C ALA A 31 -3.79 -6.54 -7.58
N ASP A 32 -4.71 -5.80 -8.19
CA ASP A 32 -5.14 -5.99 -9.57
C ASP A 32 -4.03 -5.71 -10.59
N THR A 33 -3.10 -4.81 -10.28
CA THR A 33 -1.99 -4.46 -11.16
C THR A 33 -0.81 -5.44 -11.05
N ASN A 34 -0.48 -5.90 -9.84
CA ASN A 34 0.70 -6.73 -9.57
C ASN A 34 0.39 -8.23 -9.40
N GLY A 35 -0.89 -8.61 -9.38
CA GLY A 35 -1.36 -10.01 -9.23
C GLY A 35 -1.08 -10.62 -7.85
N LYS A 36 -0.72 -9.80 -6.85
CA LYS A 36 -0.42 -10.22 -5.47
C LYS A 36 -1.03 -9.25 -4.47
N ALA A 37 -1.70 -9.78 -3.46
CA ALA A 37 -2.37 -9.01 -2.40
C ALA A 37 -1.47 -8.72 -1.18
N GLU A 38 -0.38 -9.48 -1.01
CA GLU A 38 0.54 -9.32 0.12
C GLU A 38 2.00 -9.47 -0.35
N GLU A 39 2.86 -8.55 0.09
CA GLU A 39 4.31 -8.65 -0.11
C GLU A 39 4.94 -9.02 1.23
N THR A 40 5.50 -10.23 1.28
CA THR A 40 6.25 -10.73 2.45
C THR A 40 7.69 -10.96 2.07
N PHE A 41 8.63 -10.33 2.78
CA PHE A 41 10.06 -10.57 2.59
C PHE A 41 10.82 -10.60 3.91
N SER A 42 11.93 -11.35 3.91
CA SER A 42 12.80 -11.46 5.08
C SER A 42 13.62 -10.19 5.28
N LEU A 43 13.68 -9.70 6.51
CA LEU A 43 14.56 -8.60 6.92
C LEU A 43 16.02 -9.06 7.10
N ARG A 44 16.31 -10.36 6.89
CA ARG A 44 17.66 -10.96 6.96
C ARG A 44 18.42 -10.59 8.24
N THR A 45 17.70 -10.54 9.36
CA THR A 45 18.28 -10.28 10.66
C THR A 45 17.60 -11.18 11.69
N ARG A 46 18.35 -11.44 12.76
CA ARG A 46 17.90 -12.12 13.98
C ARG A 46 17.89 -11.21 15.20
N ASP A 47 18.36 -9.97 15.03
CA ASP A 47 18.36 -8.96 16.07
C ASP A 47 17.07 -8.12 15.97
N GLU A 48 16.35 -7.99 17.08
CA GLU A 48 15.07 -7.29 17.13
C GLU A 48 15.21 -5.79 16.84
N ALA A 49 16.22 -5.13 17.41
CA ALA A 49 16.42 -3.70 17.25
C ALA A 49 16.75 -3.35 15.78
N GLU A 50 17.59 -4.17 15.15
CA GLU A 50 17.91 -4.07 13.74
C GLU A 50 16.69 -4.42 12.86
N ALA A 51 15.88 -5.40 13.26
CA ALA A 51 14.63 -5.71 12.56
C ALA A 51 13.66 -4.52 12.58
N VAL A 52 13.54 -3.82 13.71
CA VAL A 52 12.72 -2.61 13.83
C VAL A 52 13.27 -1.47 12.97
N ARG A 53 14.59 -1.32 12.86
CA ARG A 53 15.18 -0.32 11.94
C ARG A 53 14.85 -0.66 10.49
N ARG A 54 15.08 -1.91 10.08
CA ARG A 54 14.85 -2.35 8.70
C ARG A 54 13.37 -2.33 8.32
N VAL A 55 12.46 -2.69 9.23
CA VAL A 55 11.02 -2.69 8.94
C VAL A 55 10.49 -1.27 8.70
N ARG A 56 11.04 -0.27 9.38
CA ARG A 56 10.68 1.14 9.16
C ARG A 56 11.10 1.61 7.78
N VAL A 57 12.33 1.29 7.37
CA VAL A 57 12.84 1.60 6.01
C VAL A 57 12.00 0.88 4.95
N ALA A 58 11.81 -0.43 5.11
CA ALA A 58 10.98 -1.26 4.23
C ALA A 58 9.56 -0.72 4.06
N THR A 59 8.93 -0.27 5.16
CA THR A 59 7.59 0.32 5.13
C THR A 59 7.54 1.55 4.24
N LEU A 60 8.51 2.46 4.39
CA LEU A 60 8.60 3.67 3.57
C LEU A 60 8.90 3.36 2.10
N GLU A 61 9.75 2.38 1.82
CA GLU A 61 10.03 1.95 0.44
C GLU A 61 8.79 1.36 -0.24
N VAL A 62 8.04 0.52 0.48
CA VAL A 62 6.80 -0.05 -0.01
C VAL A 62 5.75 1.04 -0.23
N ASP A 63 5.59 1.96 0.71
CA ASP A 63 4.62 3.04 0.58
C ASP A 63 4.98 3.98 -0.59
N ARG A 64 6.28 4.25 -0.84
CA ARG A 64 6.74 4.99 -2.03
C ARG A 64 6.41 4.27 -3.33
N LYS A 65 6.66 2.95 -3.41
CA LYS A 65 6.29 2.16 -4.59
C LYS A 65 4.79 2.24 -4.85
N PHE A 66 3.98 2.25 -3.79
CA PHE A 66 2.55 2.41 -3.89
C PHE A 66 2.18 3.80 -4.43
N ASP A 67 2.80 4.87 -3.95
CA ASP A 67 2.55 6.21 -4.47
C ASP A 67 2.93 6.34 -5.95
N ASP A 68 4.09 5.78 -6.35
CA ASP A 68 4.51 5.73 -7.75
C ASP A 68 3.53 4.93 -8.62
N CYS A 69 3.03 3.79 -8.13
CA CYS A 69 2.00 3.01 -8.80
C CYS A 69 0.71 3.81 -8.98
N ARG A 70 0.26 4.53 -7.94
CA ARG A 70 -0.92 5.41 -8.01
C ARG A 70 -0.73 6.53 -9.02
N LEU A 71 0.44 7.17 -9.04
CA LEU A 71 0.76 8.20 -10.03
C LEU A 71 0.70 7.63 -11.45
N ARG A 72 1.34 6.49 -11.70
CA ARG A 72 1.30 5.82 -13.00
C ARG A 72 -0.11 5.42 -13.41
N LEU A 73 -0.91 4.93 -12.46
CA LEU A 73 -2.31 4.58 -12.72
C LEU A 73 -3.12 5.83 -13.08
N ALA A 74 -2.96 6.94 -12.34
CA ALA A 74 -3.61 8.21 -12.63
C ALA A 74 -3.20 8.77 -14.00
N HIS A 75 -1.93 8.62 -14.40
CA HIS A 75 -1.48 8.98 -15.74
C HIS A 75 -2.05 8.08 -16.83
N ARG A 76 -2.18 6.76 -16.57
CA ARG A 76 -2.76 5.80 -17.52
C ARG A 76 -4.28 5.95 -17.64
N GLN A 77 -4.94 6.29 -16.54
CA GLN A 77 -6.36 6.63 -16.46
C GLN A 77 -6.60 8.13 -16.69
N GLY A 78 -5.67 8.81 -17.38
CA GLY A 78 -5.69 10.27 -17.60
C GLY A 78 -7.08 10.81 -17.88
N PRO A 79 -7.36 12.04 -17.43
CA PRO A 79 -8.59 12.32 -16.69
C PRO A 79 -9.77 11.67 -17.40
N MET A 80 -10.38 10.68 -16.75
CA MET A 80 -11.82 10.56 -16.87
C MET A 80 -12.34 11.88 -16.28
N LEU A 81 -12.34 12.93 -17.10
CA LEU A 81 -13.17 14.10 -16.97
C LEU A 81 -14.54 13.49 -16.81
N ARG A 82 -14.93 13.31 -15.56
CA ARG A 82 -16.30 13.21 -15.17
C ARG A 82 -16.89 14.45 -15.80
N VAL A 83 -17.49 14.26 -16.98
CA VAL A 83 -18.42 15.20 -17.56
C VAL A 83 -19.42 15.41 -16.44
N LEU A 84 -19.21 16.48 -15.67
CA LEU A 84 -20.23 17.08 -14.87
C LEU A 84 -21.22 17.52 -15.93
N THR A 85 -22.20 16.65 -16.19
CA THR A 85 -23.39 16.99 -16.93
C THR A 85 -23.84 18.37 -16.42
N PRO A 86 -24.07 19.36 -17.30
CA PRO A 86 -24.68 20.60 -16.88
C PRO A 86 -26.16 20.29 -16.56
N ASP A 87 -26.39 19.60 -15.46
CA ASP A 87 -27.70 19.52 -14.83
C ASP A 87 -27.72 20.55 -13.70
N ARG A 88 -28.03 21.78 -14.10
CA ARG A 88 -28.83 22.67 -13.28
C ARG A 88 -29.73 23.47 -14.19
N SER A 89 -30.87 22.83 -14.49
CA SER A 89 -32.12 23.55 -14.65
C SER A 89 -32.28 24.52 -13.48
N VAL A 90 -32.01 25.81 -13.71
CA VAL A 90 -32.69 26.87 -12.98
C VAL A 90 -33.55 27.60 -14.00
N ALA A 91 -34.81 27.15 -14.08
CA ALA A 91 -35.88 28.01 -14.52
C ALA A 91 -35.86 29.27 -13.63
N ASN A 92 -35.73 30.43 -14.25
CA ASN A 92 -36.20 31.67 -13.64
C ASN A 92 -36.95 32.48 -14.71
N PRO A 93 -38.28 32.60 -14.62
CA PRO A 93 -39.04 33.50 -15.48
C PRO A 93 -39.04 34.90 -14.86
N MET A 94 -38.66 35.91 -15.64
CA MET A 94 -39.13 37.30 -15.50
C MET A 94 -38.32 38.17 -16.46
N ILE A 95 -38.89 38.53 -17.62
CA ILE A 95 -39.23 39.90 -18.03
C ILE A 95 -40.47 39.79 -18.92
#